data_AF-A0A7C7IQR1-F1
#
_entry.id   AF-A0A7C7IQR1-F1
#
_cell.length_a   1.000
_cell.length_b   1.000
_cell.length_c   1.000
_cell.angle_alpha   90.00
_cell.angle_beta   90.00
_cell.angle_gamma   90.00
#
_symmetry.space_group_name_H-M   'P 1'
#
loop_
_entity.id
_entity.type
_entity.pdbx_description
1 polymer ?
#
loop_
_entity_poly.entity_id
_entity_poly.type
_entity_poly.pdbx_seq_one_letter_code
_entity_poly.pdbx_strand_id
1 'polypeptide(L)'
;MLIFKNSIYNRQETSPGRHSSISNIGYDELFDPENLLSVSLNEEIAVIDFLERQPKEYWLQDSTKFYRNSYKMGSYSIFGNLLNILKNGLNDVGVWHKMNTYHFCFLYDVLLRFAFNYNHDNANGRLDTLPELKGKPLQIELFIKDFFFNTVFLLNEDQYNSLTREEKIELGYDCPFQFAVINGLAPTKNEMELQSSSDYPYSIYV
;
A
#
# COMPACT_ATOMS: atom_id res chain seq x y z
N MET A 1 -12.60 -3.78 9.77
CA MET A 1 -11.39 -4.61 9.89
C MET A 1 -10.18 -3.69 9.79
N LEU A 2 -9.15 -3.91 10.61
CA LEU A 2 -7.88 -3.21 10.49
C LEU A 2 -7.13 -3.69 9.27
N ILE A 3 -6.63 -2.77 8.46
CA ILE A 3 -5.92 -3.16 7.24
C ILE A 3 -4.41 -2.97 7.40
N PHE A 4 -3.96 -1.95 8.14
CA PHE A 4 -2.60 -1.92 8.66
C PHE A 4 -2.53 -2.52 10.07
N LYS A 5 -1.43 -3.22 10.36
CA LYS A 5 -1.09 -3.79 11.68
C LYS A 5 -0.74 -2.70 12.70
N ASN A 6 -0.15 -1.61 12.24
CA ASN A 6 0.29 -0.50 13.07
C ASN A 6 -0.20 0.83 12.50
N SER A 7 -0.44 1.79 13.39
CA SER A 7 -0.73 3.16 13.00
C SER A 7 0.48 3.78 12.30
N ILE A 8 0.26 4.44 11.17
CA ILE A 8 1.28 5.25 10.49
C ILE A 8 1.47 6.62 11.16
N TYR A 9 0.54 7.03 12.05
CA TYR A 9 0.54 8.34 12.69
C TYR A 9 1.27 8.34 14.05
N ASN A 10 1.22 7.21 14.77
CA ASN A 10 1.75 7.12 16.13
C ASN A 10 3.18 6.58 16.14
N ARG A 11 4.17 7.47 16.05
CA ARG A 11 5.60 7.11 16.09
C ARG A 11 6.09 6.54 17.44
N GLN A 12 5.32 6.70 18.53
CA GLN A 12 5.76 6.38 19.90
C GLN A 12 5.07 5.17 20.55
N GLU A 13 4.02 4.59 19.93
CA GLU A 13 3.26 3.48 20.52
C GLU A 13 3.60 2.11 19.93
N THR A 14 4.60 2.03 19.05
CA THR A 14 5.16 0.77 18.56
C THR A 14 5.99 0.09 19.66
N SER A 15 5.30 -0.45 20.67
CA SER A 15 5.71 -1.36 21.75
C SER A 15 7.17 -1.28 22.26
N PRO A 16 7.39 -1.07 23.57
CA PRO A 16 8.71 -1.24 24.19
C PRO A 16 9.08 -2.74 24.18
N GLY A 17 9.63 -3.22 23.07
CA GLY A 17 9.89 -4.64 22.84
C GLY A 17 10.10 -5.03 21.38
N ARG A 18 9.81 -4.15 20.40
CA ARG A 18 10.16 -4.40 19.00
C ARG A 18 11.62 -4.07 18.70
N HIS A 19 12.52 -4.80 19.35
CA HIS A 19 13.78 -5.12 18.68
C HIS A 19 13.45 -6.18 17.65
N SER A 20 13.08 -5.77 16.43
CA SER A 20 13.35 -6.61 15.27
C SER A 20 14.83 -6.95 15.36
N SER A 21 15.17 -8.23 15.55
CA SER A 21 16.54 -8.71 15.78
C SER A 21 17.49 -8.44 14.59
N ILE A 22 17.05 -7.65 13.60
CA ILE A 22 17.72 -7.33 12.34
C ILE A 22 17.54 -5.84 11.96
N SER A 23 16.82 -5.01 12.74
CA SER A 23 16.70 -3.58 12.38
C SER A 23 17.91 -2.78 12.91
N ASN A 24 18.52 -1.99 12.03
CA ASN A 24 19.45 -0.96 12.46
C ASN A 24 18.67 0.00 13.34
N ILE A 25 18.94 0.03 14.64
CA ILE A 25 18.23 0.85 15.64
C ILE A 25 18.07 2.30 15.16
N GLY A 26 19.06 2.86 14.45
CA GLY A 26 19.00 4.21 13.88
C GLY A 26 18.31 4.36 12.52
N TYR A 27 17.74 3.31 11.92
CA TYR A 27 16.88 3.39 10.73
C TYR A 27 15.42 3.58 11.16
N ASP A 28 14.96 2.77 12.12
CA ASP A 28 13.59 2.80 12.63
C ASP A 28 13.27 4.14 13.33
N GLU A 29 14.26 4.74 13.99
CA GLU A 29 14.12 6.07 14.60
C GLU A 29 13.96 7.21 13.57
N LEU A 30 14.47 7.01 12.36
CA LEU A 30 14.48 8.03 11.31
C LEU A 30 13.30 7.90 10.35
N PHE A 31 12.80 6.69 10.14
CA PHE A 31 11.83 6.40 9.11
C PHE A 31 10.44 6.94 9.45
N ASP A 32 9.86 7.73 8.55
CA ASP A 32 8.52 8.26 8.67
C ASP A 32 7.54 7.56 7.71
N PRO A 33 6.67 6.66 8.22
CA PRO A 33 5.73 5.93 7.39
C PRO A 33 4.66 6.82 6.73
N GLU A 34 4.23 7.89 7.41
CA GLU A 34 3.24 8.83 6.87
C GLU A 34 3.85 9.64 5.71
N ASN A 35 5.09 10.13 5.89
CA ASN A 35 5.80 10.85 4.84
C ASN A 35 6.10 9.94 3.63
N LEU A 36 6.52 8.69 3.85
CA LEU A 36 6.69 7.72 2.76
C LEU A 36 5.41 7.64 1.90
N LEU A 37 4.27 7.40 2.54
CA LEU A 37 2.98 7.28 1.85
C LEU A 37 2.61 8.56 1.11
N SER A 38 2.78 9.71 1.77
CA SER A 38 2.49 11.03 1.18
C SER A 38 3.31 11.28 -0.07
N VAL A 39 4.63 11.10 0.00
CA VAL A 39 5.55 11.33 -1.13
C VAL A 39 5.29 10.33 -2.25
N SER A 40 5.13 9.04 -1.95
CA SER A 40 4.86 8.01 -2.95
C SER A 40 3.54 8.26 -3.70
N LEU A 41 2.46 8.61 -2.98
CA LEU A 41 1.17 8.92 -3.62
C LEU A 41 1.23 10.23 -4.43
N ASN A 42 2.03 11.21 -4.01
CA ASN A 42 2.22 12.43 -4.78
C ASN A 42 2.97 12.18 -6.10
N GLU A 43 4.02 11.36 -6.08
CA GLU A 43 4.75 10.99 -7.30
C GLU A 43 3.88 10.21 -8.28
N GLU A 44 2.99 9.35 -7.78
CA GLU A 44 2.11 8.51 -8.62
C GLU A 44 1.19 9.34 -9.54
N ILE A 45 0.86 10.60 -9.19
CA ILE A 45 0.07 11.47 -10.07
C ILE A 45 0.75 11.63 -11.43
N ALA A 46 2.04 11.97 -11.42
CA ALA A 46 2.79 12.21 -12.65
C ALA A 46 2.92 10.94 -13.49
N VAL A 47 2.92 9.77 -12.83
CA VAL A 47 3.03 8.47 -13.49
C VAL A 47 1.71 8.08 -14.14
N ILE A 48 0.59 8.23 -13.45
CA ILE A 48 -0.73 8.03 -14.06
C ILE A 48 -0.93 9.01 -15.23
N ASP A 49 -0.62 10.30 -15.04
CA ASP A 49 -0.71 11.32 -16.09
C ASP A 49 0.14 10.96 -17.32
N PHE A 50 1.35 10.42 -17.10
CA PHE A 50 2.21 9.95 -18.17
C PHE A 50 1.62 8.76 -18.93
N LEU A 51 1.07 7.79 -18.19
CA LEU A 51 0.48 6.57 -18.74
C LEU A 51 -0.81 6.86 -19.53
N GLU A 52 -1.66 7.77 -19.04
CA GLU A 52 -2.89 8.17 -19.74
C GLU A 52 -2.63 8.87 -21.08
N ARG A 53 -1.45 9.49 -21.25
CA ARG A 53 -1.01 10.11 -22.51
C ARG A 53 -0.47 9.12 -23.52
N GLN A 54 -0.17 7.88 -23.13
CA GLN A 54 0.30 6.86 -24.05
C GLN A 54 -0.81 6.41 -25.00
N PRO A 55 -0.48 5.94 -26.22
CA PRO A 55 -1.46 5.34 -27.12
C PRO A 55 -2.18 4.15 -26.46
N LYS A 56 -3.50 4.07 -26.68
CA LYS A 56 -4.38 3.10 -26.00
C LYS A 56 -4.01 1.64 -26.28
N GLU A 57 -3.40 1.35 -27.43
CA GLU A 57 -2.93 0.00 -27.77
C GLU A 57 -1.85 -0.52 -26.82
N TYR A 58 -1.10 0.36 -26.14
CA TYR A 58 -0.04 -0.02 -25.19
C TYR A 58 -0.51 -0.11 -23.74
N TRP A 59 -1.71 0.40 -23.42
CA TRP A 59 -2.18 0.53 -22.04
C TRP A 59 -2.18 -0.77 -21.25
N LEU A 60 -2.56 -1.89 -21.87
CA LEU A 60 -2.54 -3.19 -21.18
C LEU A 60 -1.10 -3.58 -20.81
N GLN A 61 -0.18 -3.47 -21.77
CA GLN A 61 1.22 -3.82 -21.54
C GLN A 61 1.85 -2.90 -20.49
N ASP A 62 1.59 -1.60 -20.58
CA ASP A 62 2.13 -0.64 -19.63
C ASP A 62 1.52 -0.83 -18.24
N SER A 63 0.21 -1.07 -18.15
CA SER A 63 -0.44 -1.39 -16.87
C SER A 63 0.18 -2.62 -16.21
N THR A 64 0.45 -3.70 -16.95
CA THR A 64 1.08 -4.90 -16.37
C THR A 64 2.51 -4.66 -15.86
N LYS A 65 3.24 -3.70 -16.43
CA LYS A 65 4.61 -3.35 -16.01
C LYS A 65 4.61 -2.44 -14.78
N PHE A 66 3.73 -1.44 -14.76
CA PHE A 66 3.68 -0.42 -13.70
C PHE A 66 2.87 -0.90 -12.48
N TYR A 67 1.86 -1.76 -12.70
CA TYR A 67 0.90 -2.21 -11.70
C TYR A 67 0.75 -3.73 -11.73
N ARG A 68 1.82 -4.44 -11.36
CA ARG A 68 1.92 -5.89 -11.51
C ARG A 68 0.73 -6.67 -10.94
N ASN A 69 0.14 -6.20 -9.85
CA ASN A 69 -0.97 -6.85 -9.17
C ASN A 69 -2.30 -6.14 -9.45
N SER A 70 -2.32 -4.81 -9.45
CA SER A 70 -3.56 -4.04 -9.61
C SER A 70 -4.00 -3.82 -11.07
N TYR A 71 -3.16 -4.13 -12.08
CA TYR A 71 -3.54 -3.95 -13.50
C TYR A 71 -4.86 -4.65 -13.86
N LYS A 72 -5.15 -5.80 -13.22
CA LYS A 72 -6.34 -6.60 -13.50
C LYS A 72 -7.63 -5.90 -13.07
N MET A 73 -7.56 -4.96 -12.13
CA MET A 73 -8.73 -4.33 -11.52
C MET A 73 -9.31 -3.22 -12.38
N GLY A 74 -8.65 -2.82 -13.48
CA GLY A 74 -9.23 -1.92 -14.46
C GLY A 74 -8.27 -0.93 -15.07
N SER A 75 -8.80 0.25 -15.41
CA SER A 75 -8.13 1.27 -16.20
C SER A 75 -7.43 2.34 -15.34
N TYR A 76 -6.65 3.21 -15.99
CA TYR A 76 -6.02 4.37 -15.34
C TYR A 76 -7.02 5.29 -14.64
N SER A 77 -8.27 5.36 -15.12
CA SER A 77 -9.33 6.10 -14.40
C SER A 77 -9.64 5.50 -13.03
N ILE A 78 -9.63 4.16 -12.90
CA ILE A 78 -9.80 3.49 -11.60
C ILE A 78 -8.59 3.77 -10.71
N PHE A 79 -7.36 3.72 -11.25
CA PHE A 79 -6.15 4.02 -10.48
C PHE A 79 -6.11 5.49 -10.03
N GLY A 80 -6.50 6.43 -10.88
CA GLY A 80 -6.61 7.84 -10.52
C GLY A 80 -7.64 8.08 -9.42
N ASN A 81 -8.77 7.37 -9.43
CA ASN A 81 -9.76 7.43 -8.37
C ASN A 81 -9.22 6.86 -7.04
N LEU A 82 -8.63 5.66 -7.07
CA LEU A 82 -8.00 5.05 -5.89
C LEU A 82 -6.90 5.95 -5.32
N LEU A 83 -6.08 6.55 -6.19
CA LEU A 83 -5.03 7.49 -5.79
C LEU A 83 -5.60 8.71 -5.07
N ASN A 84 -6.61 9.35 -5.64
CA ASN A 84 -7.25 10.51 -5.03
C ASN A 84 -7.89 10.17 -3.68
N ILE A 85 -8.54 9.00 -3.59
CA ILE A 85 -9.17 8.52 -2.37
C ILE A 85 -8.12 8.27 -1.27
N LEU A 86 -7.03 7.59 -1.60
CA LEU A 86 -5.91 7.36 -0.68
C LEU A 86 -5.30 8.69 -0.23
N LYS A 87 -4.98 9.59 -1.15
CA LYS A 87 -4.39 10.89 -0.81
C LYS A 87 -5.28 11.71 0.13
N ASN A 88 -6.57 11.79 -0.17
CA ASN A 88 -7.51 12.53 0.67
C ASN A 88 -7.69 11.87 2.03
N GLY A 89 -7.73 10.53 2.06
CA GLY A 89 -7.85 9.75 3.29
C GLY A 89 -6.60 9.76 4.17
N LEU A 90 -5.40 9.99 3.61
CA LEU A 90 -4.15 9.95 4.36
C LEU A 90 -4.11 10.97 5.52
N ASN A 91 -4.79 12.10 5.37
CA ASN A 91 -4.87 13.12 6.42
C ASN A 91 -6.00 12.88 7.44
N ASP A 92 -6.83 11.84 7.24
CA ASP A 92 -7.96 11.49 8.11
C ASP A 92 -7.76 10.10 8.71
N VAL A 93 -7.26 10.11 9.95
CA VAL A 93 -7.03 8.90 10.76
C VAL A 93 -8.29 8.03 10.89
N GLY A 94 -9.48 8.65 10.89
CA GLY A 94 -10.77 7.98 11.05
C GLY A 94 -11.23 7.15 9.85
N VAL A 95 -10.66 7.39 8.66
CA VAL A 95 -10.98 6.64 7.44
C VAL A 95 -9.81 5.78 6.95
N TRP A 96 -8.56 6.20 7.20
CA TRP A 96 -7.36 5.51 6.69
C TRP A 96 -7.27 4.04 7.12
N HIS A 97 -7.66 3.75 8.35
CA HIS A 97 -7.54 2.41 8.91
C HIS A 97 -8.60 1.41 8.38
N LYS A 98 -9.57 1.86 7.58
CA LYS A 98 -10.68 1.09 6.99
C LYS A 98 -10.64 1.05 5.46
N MET A 99 -9.44 0.85 4.92
CA MET A 99 -9.25 0.47 3.51
C MET A 99 -9.82 -0.93 3.20
N ASN A 100 -9.71 -1.37 1.94
CA ASN A 100 -10.02 -2.73 1.54
C ASN A 100 -8.95 -3.26 0.58
N THR A 101 -9.16 -4.46 0.02
CA THR A 101 -8.13 -5.10 -0.82
C THR A 101 -7.80 -4.30 -2.09
N TYR A 102 -8.74 -3.52 -2.66
CA TYR A 102 -8.45 -2.68 -3.84
C TYR A 102 -7.42 -1.62 -3.52
N HIS A 103 -7.64 -0.88 -2.44
CA HIS A 103 -6.72 0.13 -1.92
C HIS A 103 -5.34 -0.47 -1.65
N PHE A 104 -5.30 -1.62 -0.99
CA PHE A 104 -4.05 -2.27 -0.59
C PHE A 104 -3.23 -2.77 -1.76
N CYS A 105 -3.88 -3.43 -2.72
CA CYS A 105 -3.20 -3.95 -3.89
C CYS A 105 -2.62 -2.82 -4.73
N PHE A 106 -3.40 -1.75 -4.95
CA PHE A 106 -2.92 -0.56 -5.64
C PHE A 106 -1.76 0.09 -4.89
N LEU A 107 -1.94 0.38 -3.59
CA LEU A 107 -0.90 1.02 -2.76
C LEU A 107 0.40 0.18 -2.70
N TYR A 108 0.28 -1.14 -2.67
CA TYR A 108 1.43 -2.05 -2.72
C TYR A 108 2.26 -1.86 -3.98
N ASP A 109 1.61 -1.83 -5.16
CA ASP A 109 2.30 -1.62 -6.44
C ASP A 109 2.95 -0.22 -6.50
N VAL A 110 2.25 0.82 -6.06
CA VAL A 110 2.77 2.20 -5.94
C VAL A 110 4.05 2.22 -5.10
N LEU A 111 4.00 1.62 -3.91
CA LEU A 111 5.11 1.61 -2.96
C LEU A 111 6.33 0.83 -3.46
N LEU A 112 6.13 -0.33 -4.08
CA LEU A 112 7.24 -1.10 -4.66
C LEU A 112 7.93 -0.34 -5.79
N ARG A 113 7.15 0.31 -6.66
CA ARG A 113 7.67 1.10 -7.77
C ARG A 113 8.42 2.34 -7.26
N PHE A 114 7.84 3.04 -6.29
CA PHE A 114 8.49 4.16 -5.62
C PHE A 114 9.82 3.74 -4.99
N ALA A 115 9.82 2.66 -4.21
CA ALA A 115 11.02 2.16 -3.55
C ALA A 115 12.09 1.73 -4.55
N PHE A 116 11.71 1.11 -5.67
CA PHE A 116 12.62 0.80 -6.75
C PHE A 116 13.27 2.07 -7.30
N ASN A 117 12.48 3.08 -7.67
CA ASN A 117 12.99 4.35 -8.20
C ASN A 117 13.92 5.06 -7.21
N TYR A 118 13.47 5.25 -5.97
CA TYR A 118 14.24 5.88 -4.89
C TYR A 118 15.59 5.18 -4.67
N ASN A 119 15.59 3.84 -4.64
CA ASN A 119 16.81 3.06 -4.42
C ASN A 119 17.76 3.04 -5.62
N HIS A 120 17.31 3.40 -6.82
CA HIS A 120 18.16 3.57 -8.00
C HIS A 120 18.62 5.02 -8.20
N ASP A 121 18.02 5.98 -7.49
CA ASP A 121 18.46 7.36 -7.53
C ASP A 121 19.82 7.55 -6.81
N ASN A 122 20.48 8.67 -7.10
CA ASN A 122 21.69 9.11 -6.44
C ASN A 122 21.42 9.64 -5.03
N ALA A 123 22.48 9.86 -4.25
CA ALA A 123 22.35 10.28 -2.86
C ALA A 123 21.61 11.62 -2.68
N ASN A 124 21.76 12.58 -3.59
CA ASN A 124 21.06 13.87 -3.51
C ASN A 124 19.57 13.70 -3.81
N GLY A 125 19.21 12.96 -4.86
CA GLY A 125 17.80 12.71 -5.18
C GLY A 125 17.07 11.96 -4.06
N ARG A 126 17.76 11.02 -3.39
CA ARG A 126 17.25 10.38 -2.18
C ARG A 126 17.04 11.36 -1.02
N LEU A 127 18.00 12.24 -0.77
CA LEU A 127 17.90 13.27 0.27
C LEU A 127 16.76 14.26 -0.01
N ASP A 128 16.53 14.60 -1.27
CA ASP A 128 15.45 15.50 -1.66
C ASP A 128 14.07 14.84 -1.50
N THR A 129 13.99 13.52 -1.69
CA THR A 129 12.73 12.75 -1.66
C THR A 129 12.34 12.29 -0.26
N LEU A 130 13.25 11.64 0.48
CA LEU A 130 13.06 11.18 1.87
C LEU A 130 14.24 11.67 2.72
N PRO A 131 14.27 12.97 3.08
CA PRO A 131 15.40 13.56 3.81
C PRO A 131 15.68 12.87 5.15
N GLU A 132 14.65 12.35 5.80
CA GLU A 132 14.74 11.63 7.07
C GLU A 132 15.61 10.37 6.96
N LEU A 133 15.66 9.73 5.80
CA LEU A 133 16.53 8.57 5.55
C LEU A 133 18.00 8.94 5.33
N LYS A 134 18.34 10.23 5.24
CA LYS A 134 19.72 10.73 5.09
C LYS A 134 20.45 10.09 3.90
N GLY A 135 19.73 9.87 2.78
CA GLY A 135 20.26 9.25 1.56
C GLY A 135 20.45 7.73 1.63
N LYS A 136 20.07 7.08 2.74
CA LYS A 136 20.10 5.62 2.86
C LYS A 136 19.04 4.98 1.95
N PRO A 137 19.26 3.72 1.49
CA PRO A 137 18.24 2.96 0.79
C PRO A 137 16.97 2.79 1.64
N LEU A 138 15.81 2.84 0.97
CA LEU A 138 14.50 2.53 1.55
C LEU A 138 14.36 1.01 1.63
N GLN A 139 14.18 0.49 2.84
CA GLN A 139 13.92 -0.92 3.12
C GLN A 139 12.41 -1.19 3.06
N ILE A 140 11.85 -1.23 1.85
CA ILE A 140 10.41 -1.36 1.65
C ILE A 140 9.84 -2.66 2.22
N GLU A 141 10.64 -3.73 2.24
CA GLU A 141 10.27 -5.02 2.79
C GLU A 141 9.94 -4.95 4.29
N LEU A 142 10.67 -4.10 5.04
CA LEU A 142 10.37 -3.84 6.44
C LEU A 142 9.05 -3.09 6.60
N PHE A 143 8.79 -2.08 5.76
CA PHE A 143 7.52 -1.36 5.76
C PHE A 143 6.34 -2.30 5.47
N ILE A 144 6.44 -3.15 4.45
CA ILE A 144 5.38 -4.14 4.14
C ILE A 144 5.17 -5.07 5.34
N LYS A 145 6.24 -5.60 5.93
CA LYS A 145 6.16 -6.52 7.07
C LYS A 145 5.47 -5.89 8.28
N ASP A 146 5.85 -4.65 8.60
CA ASP A 146 5.42 -3.96 9.81
C ASP A 146 4.04 -3.33 9.64
N PHE A 147 3.66 -2.86 8.45
CA PHE A 147 2.39 -2.17 8.25
C PHE A 147 1.31 -3.06 7.63
N PHE A 148 1.59 -3.91 6.63
CA PHE A 148 0.52 -4.64 5.93
C PHE A 148 0.02 -5.83 6.77
N PHE A 149 -1.30 -5.93 7.01
CA PHE A 149 -1.89 -7.06 7.72
C PHE A 149 -1.70 -8.38 6.98
N ASN A 150 -2.05 -8.40 5.70
CA ASN A 150 -1.76 -9.50 4.78
C ASN A 150 -1.44 -8.94 3.37
N THR A 151 -0.93 -9.81 2.52
CA THR A 151 -0.65 -9.55 1.10
C THR A 151 -1.31 -10.62 0.23
N VAL A 152 -2.53 -11.02 0.58
CA VAL A 152 -3.26 -12.10 -0.10
C VAL A 152 -3.46 -11.84 -1.60
N PHE A 153 -3.50 -10.57 -1.99
CA PHE A 153 -3.60 -10.14 -3.38
C PHE A 153 -2.37 -10.50 -4.23
N LEU A 154 -1.30 -11.02 -3.62
CA LEU A 154 -0.15 -11.59 -4.32
C LEU A 154 -0.39 -13.04 -4.79
N LEU A 155 -1.44 -13.70 -4.29
CA LEU A 155 -1.85 -15.00 -4.80
C LEU A 155 -2.48 -14.85 -6.19
N ASN A 156 -2.26 -15.84 -7.05
CA ASN A 156 -3.04 -15.95 -8.27
C ASN A 156 -4.42 -16.57 -8.01
N GLU A 157 -5.28 -16.53 -9.03
CA GLU A 157 -6.67 -16.97 -8.97
C GLU A 157 -6.79 -18.44 -8.55
N ASP A 158 -5.99 -19.33 -9.15
CA ASP A 158 -6.01 -20.76 -8.83
C ASP A 158 -5.59 -21.03 -7.38
N GLN A 159 -4.52 -20.38 -6.93
CA GLN A 159 -4.03 -20.48 -5.55
C GLN A 159 -5.13 -20.06 -4.56
N TYR A 160 -5.71 -18.87 -4.74
CA TYR A 160 -6.75 -18.38 -3.83
C TYR A 160 -8.05 -19.19 -3.90
N ASN A 161 -8.47 -19.60 -5.10
CA ASN A 161 -9.73 -20.32 -5.29
C ASN A 161 -9.64 -21.79 -4.85
N SER A 162 -8.43 -22.36 -4.76
CA SER A 162 -8.21 -23.71 -4.23
C SER A 162 -8.41 -23.81 -2.71
N LEU A 163 -8.26 -22.70 -1.98
CA LEU A 163 -8.42 -22.67 -0.53
C LEU A 163 -9.90 -22.73 -0.13
N THR A 164 -10.21 -23.59 0.84
CA THR A 164 -11.48 -23.61 1.55
C THR A 164 -11.69 -22.33 2.35
N ARG A 165 -12.91 -22.13 2.86
CA ARG A 165 -13.22 -20.98 3.70
C ARG A 165 -12.44 -21.04 5.01
N GLU A 166 -12.32 -22.22 5.59
CA GLU A 166 -11.64 -22.48 6.84
C GLU A 166 -10.14 -22.14 6.73
N GLU A 167 -9.48 -22.62 5.67
CA GLU A 167 -8.07 -22.29 5.39
C GLU A 167 -7.85 -20.79 5.19
N LYS A 168 -8.77 -20.10 4.50
CA LYS A 168 -8.69 -18.64 4.32
C LYS A 168 -8.77 -17.91 5.67
N ILE A 169 -9.66 -18.33 6.56
CA ILE A 169 -9.78 -17.74 7.90
C ILE A 169 -8.50 -18.00 8.72
N GLU A 170 -7.96 -19.21 8.70
CA GLU A 170 -6.73 -19.57 9.42
C GLU A 170 -5.51 -18.75 8.93
N LEU A 171 -5.45 -18.44 7.64
CA LEU A 171 -4.39 -17.62 7.05
C LEU A 171 -4.58 -16.11 7.22
N GLY A 172 -5.68 -15.67 7.86
CA GLY A 172 -6.01 -14.24 7.99
C GLY A 172 -6.40 -13.59 6.67
N TYR A 173 -6.96 -14.36 5.74
CA TYR A 173 -7.51 -13.89 4.47
C TYR A 173 -9.00 -13.55 4.65
N ASP A 174 -9.24 -12.44 5.34
CA ASP A 174 -10.59 -11.97 5.73
C ASP A 174 -10.87 -10.52 5.31
N CYS A 175 -9.97 -9.91 4.52
CA CYS A 175 -10.13 -8.55 4.02
C CYS A 175 -11.32 -8.42 3.05
N PRO A 176 -12.09 -7.32 3.11
CA PRO A 176 -13.14 -7.08 2.14
C PRO A 176 -12.61 -7.09 0.70
N PHE A 177 -13.38 -7.69 -0.20
CA PHE A 177 -13.15 -7.72 -1.65
C PHE A 177 -11.89 -8.48 -2.12
N GLN A 178 -11.31 -9.38 -1.32
CA GLN A 178 -10.16 -10.21 -1.73
C GLN A 178 -10.43 -11.02 -3.00
N PHE A 179 -11.56 -11.72 -3.05
CA PHE A 179 -11.96 -12.48 -4.23
C PHE A 179 -12.03 -11.59 -5.47
N ALA A 180 -12.66 -10.42 -5.36
CA ALA A 180 -12.85 -9.51 -6.47
C ALA A 180 -11.52 -9.00 -7.02
N VAL A 181 -10.63 -8.56 -6.13
CA VAL A 181 -9.27 -8.12 -6.45
C VAL A 181 -8.46 -9.22 -7.15
N ILE A 182 -8.41 -10.41 -6.57
CA ILE A 182 -7.56 -11.51 -7.06
C ILE A 182 -8.04 -12.00 -8.43
N ASN A 183 -9.36 -12.02 -8.64
CA ASN A 183 -9.99 -12.42 -9.90
C ASN A 183 -10.18 -11.25 -10.89
N GLY A 184 -9.56 -10.08 -10.65
CA GLY A 184 -9.55 -8.98 -11.60
C GLY A 184 -10.91 -8.31 -11.85
N LEU A 185 -11.80 -8.32 -10.86
CA LEU A 185 -13.07 -7.61 -10.95
C LEU A 185 -12.84 -6.12 -10.70
N ALA A 186 -13.39 -5.26 -11.56
CA ALA A 186 -13.30 -3.83 -11.38
C ALA A 186 -14.15 -3.36 -10.19
N PRO A 187 -13.63 -2.45 -9.34
CA PRO A 187 -14.40 -1.93 -8.22
C PRO A 187 -15.50 -0.99 -8.70
N THR A 188 -16.63 -1.02 -8.02
CA THR A 188 -17.65 0.02 -8.12
C THR A 188 -17.20 1.28 -7.37
N LYS A 189 -17.88 2.40 -7.62
CA LYS A 189 -17.61 3.66 -6.92
C LYS A 189 -17.68 3.49 -5.38
N ASN A 190 -18.73 2.82 -4.89
CA ASN A 190 -18.93 2.62 -3.45
C ASN A 190 -17.86 1.70 -2.84
N GLU A 191 -17.36 0.73 -3.61
CA GLU A 191 -16.28 -0.16 -3.14
C GLU A 191 -14.93 0.55 -3.08
N MET A 192 -14.73 1.63 -3.84
CA MET A 192 -13.53 2.47 -3.72
C MET A 192 -13.63 3.48 -2.58
N GLU A 193 -14.80 3.80 -2.03
CA GLU A 193 -14.90 4.81 -0.97
C GLU A 193 -14.28 4.30 0.35
N LEU A 194 -13.51 5.16 1.03
CA LEU A 194 -13.05 4.87 2.39
C LEU A 194 -14.21 4.99 3.38
N GLN A 195 -14.24 4.08 4.35
CA GLN A 195 -15.29 4.05 5.35
C GLN A 195 -14.81 4.66 6.66
N SER A 196 -15.57 5.62 7.20
CA SER A 196 -15.29 6.17 8.52
C SER A 196 -15.50 5.13 9.63
N SER A 197 -14.71 5.24 10.68
CA SER A 197 -14.94 4.56 11.95
C SER A 197 -14.87 5.54 13.10
N SER A 198 -15.79 5.40 14.05
CA SER A 198 -15.69 6.04 15.36
C SER A 198 -14.67 5.35 16.27
N ASP A 199 -14.29 4.10 15.96
CA ASP A 199 -13.50 3.26 16.85
C ASP A 199 -12.02 3.41 16.50
N TYR A 200 -11.18 3.78 17.49
CA TYR A 200 -9.73 3.74 17.32
C TYR A 200 -9.29 2.28 17.29
N PRO A 201 -8.79 1.79 16.15
CA PRO A 201 -8.70 0.36 15.96
C PRO A 201 -7.39 -0.21 16.52
N TYR A 202 -6.38 0.64 16.74
CA TYR A 202 -5.13 0.29 17.41
C TYR A 202 -5.26 0.49 18.92
N SER A 203 -6.28 -0.11 19.53
CA SER A 203 -6.34 -0.14 21.00
C SER A 203 -5.18 -0.99 21.51
N ILE A 204 -4.38 -0.40 22.40
CA ILE A 204 -3.19 -0.96 23.01
C ILE A 204 -3.60 -2.32 23.63
N TYR A 205 -3.09 -3.43 23.09
CA TYR A 205 -3.06 -4.67 23.86
C TYR A 205 -2.15 -4.40 25.07
N VAL A 206 -2.77 -4.22 26.24
CA VAL A 206 -2.09 -4.25 27.55
C VAL A 206 -1.81 -5.70 27.92
#